data_AF-A0A921HTD7-F1
#
_entry.id   AF-A0A921HTD7-F1
#
_cell.length_a   1.000
_cell.length_b   1.000
_cell.length_c   1.000
_cell.angle_alpha   90.00
_cell.angle_beta   90.00
_cell.angle_gamma   90.00
#
_symmetry.space_group_name_H-M   'P 1'
#
loop_
_entity.id
_entity.type
_entity.pdbx_description
1 polymer ?
#
loop_
_entity_poly.entity_id
_entity_poly.type
_entity_poly.pdbx_seq_one_letter_code
_entity_poly.pdbx_strand_id
1 'polypeptide(L)'
;MTFTVWQALLVGLWAAFCFAGQIWGIYTNRALFIAFGVGLILGDLKTAVIFGATAELAFMGFGVGPGGSTPPNPLGPGIVGTIMAISMDKLSPGAALTLSYPFAIV
;
A
#
# COMPACT_ATOMS: atom_id res chain seq x y z
N MET A 1 7.98 -12.12 11.97
CA MET A 1 8.37 -10.86 12.66
C MET A 1 7.29 -10.46 13.65
N THR A 2 7.65 -9.82 14.76
CA THR A 2 6.70 -9.17 15.68
C THR A 2 6.86 -7.65 15.56
N PHE A 3 5.76 -6.93 15.36
CA PHE A 3 5.76 -5.47 15.28
C PHE A 3 5.40 -4.85 16.62
N THR A 4 6.00 -3.70 16.91
CA THR A 4 5.68 -2.94 18.12
C THR A 4 4.35 -2.18 17.94
N VAL A 5 3.68 -1.88 19.06
CA VAL A 5 2.46 -1.06 19.04
C VAL A 5 2.73 0.32 18.42
N TRP A 6 3.92 0.88 18.64
CA TRP A 6 4.33 2.15 18.04
C TRP A 6 4.40 2.10 16.52
N GLN A 7 4.94 1.02 15.94
CA GLN A 7 4.96 0.84 14.50
C GLN A 7 3.54 0.71 13.92
N ALA A 8 2.65 -0.02 14.61
CA ALA A 8 1.26 -0.13 14.18
C ALA A 8 0.54 1.23 14.16
N LEU A 9 0.76 2.06 15.19
CA LEU A 9 0.21 3.42 15.23
C LEU A 9 0.76 4.30 14.10
N LEU A 10 2.07 4.24 13.84
CA LEU A 10 2.69 4.98 12.74
C LEU A 10 2.16 4.56 11.37
N VAL A 11 1.95 3.25 11.14
CA VAL A 11 1.33 2.76 9.90
C VAL A 11 -0.11 3.26 9.76
N GLY A 12 -0.88 3.30 10.86
CA GLY A 12 -2.23 3.87 10.86
C GLY A 12 -2.26 5.37 10.53
N LEU A 13 -1.33 6.14 11.10
CA LEU A 13 -1.18 7.58 10.78
C LEU A 13 -0.75 7.80 9.33
N TRP A 14 0.15 6.95 8.82
CA TRP A 14 0.56 6.97 7.42
C TRP A 14 -0.61 6.67 6.48
N ALA A 15 -1.43 5.68 6.81
CA ALA A 15 -2.65 5.36 6.06
C ALA A 15 -3.61 6.55 6.00
N ALA A 16 -3.84 7.22 7.13
CA ALA A 16 -4.70 8.40 7.20
C ALA A 16 -4.16 9.55 6.33
N PHE A 17 -2.84 9.76 6.32
CA PHE A 17 -2.19 10.75 5.46
C PHE A 17 -2.34 10.42 3.96
N CYS A 18 -2.11 9.18 3.56
CA CYS A 18 -2.29 8.72 2.19
C CYS A 18 -3.76 8.79 1.72
N PHE A 19 -4.71 8.57 2.64
CA PHE A 19 -6.12 8.75 2.36
C PHE A 19 -6.49 10.23 2.19
N ALA A 20 -6.00 11.12 3.07
CA ALA A 20 -6.23 12.56 2.94
C ALA A 20 -5.72 13.10 1.59
N GLY A 21 -4.61 12.57 1.07
CA GLY A 21 -4.11 12.98 -0.23
C GLY A 21 -4.92 12.53 -1.43
N GLN A 22 -5.79 11.53 -1.28
CA GLN A 22 -6.81 11.20 -2.29
C GLN A 22 -7.84 12.34 -2.40
N ILE A 23 -8.20 12.96 -1.28
CA ILE A 23 -9.17 14.06 -1.22
C ILE A 23 -8.54 15.37 -1.72
N TRP A 24 -7.26 15.61 -1.40
CA TRP A 24 -6.57 16.85 -1.73
C TRP A 24 -5.89 16.86 -3.11
N GLY A 25 -5.87 15.73 -3.83
CA GLY A 25 -5.29 15.65 -5.17
C GLY A 25 -3.76 15.71 -5.22
N ILE A 26 -3.07 15.42 -4.10
CA ILE A 26 -1.61 15.47 -3.98
C ILE A 26 -0.92 14.16 -4.39
N TYR A 27 -1.68 13.19 -4.91
CA TYR A 27 -1.20 11.88 -5.41
C TYR A 27 -0.43 11.02 -4.39
N THR A 28 -0.58 11.25 -3.08
CA THR A 28 0.00 10.36 -2.04
C THR A 28 -0.75 9.04 -1.88
N ASN A 29 -1.85 8.86 -2.61
CA ASN A 29 -2.60 7.60 -2.73
C ASN A 29 -1.93 6.61 -3.72
N ARG A 30 -0.77 6.92 -4.28
CA ARG A 30 -0.06 6.01 -5.20
C ARG A 30 0.50 4.80 -4.45
N ALA A 31 0.35 3.60 -5.01
CA ALA A 31 0.75 2.35 -4.37
C ALA A 31 2.24 2.35 -4.00
N LEU A 32 3.08 2.93 -4.87
CA LEU A 32 4.51 3.09 -4.61
C LEU A 32 4.79 3.98 -3.39
N PHE A 33 4.09 5.10 -3.26
CA PHE A 33 4.27 6.03 -2.16
C PHE A 33 3.79 5.44 -0.83
N ILE A 34 2.64 4.76 -0.86
CA ILE A 34 2.07 4.08 0.29
C ILE A 34 3.04 3.00 0.80
N ALA A 35 3.51 2.13 -0.09
CA ALA A 35 4.44 1.06 0.26
C ALA A 35 5.77 1.61 0.79
N PHE A 36 6.30 2.69 0.19
CA PHE A 36 7.52 3.35 0.65
C PHE A 36 7.44 3.75 2.13
N GLY A 37 6.37 4.42 2.55
CA GLY A 37 6.24 4.84 3.96
C GLY A 37 6.05 3.67 4.92
N VAL A 38 5.30 2.62 4.52
CA VAL A 38 5.18 1.40 5.32
C VAL A 38 6.55 0.71 5.47
N GLY A 39 7.34 0.62 4.40
CA GLY A 39 8.71 0.08 4.45
C GLY A 39 9.64 0.88 5.36
N LEU A 40 9.50 2.21 5.38
CA LEU A 40 10.27 3.09 6.26
C LEU A 40 9.92 2.87 7.74
N ILE A 41 8.64 2.64 8.06
CA ILE A 41 8.18 2.40 9.43
C ILE A 41 8.56 0.99 9.91
N LEU A 42 8.49 -0.01 9.03
CA LEU A 42 8.76 -1.41 9.36
C LEU A 42 10.24 -1.79 9.24
N GLY A 43 11.05 -0.97 8.58
CA GLY A 43 12.50 -1.13 8.49
C GLY A 43 13.00 -1.96 7.29
N ASP A 44 12.11 -2.40 6.39
CA ASP A 44 12.48 -3.08 5.14
C ASP A 44 11.99 -2.29 3.93
N LEU A 45 12.81 -1.32 3.52
CA LEU A 45 12.51 -0.45 2.40
C LEU A 45 12.63 -1.16 1.04
N LYS A 46 13.55 -2.13 0.92
CA LYS A 46 13.82 -2.79 -0.36
C LYS A 46 12.63 -3.63 -0.77
N THR A 47 12.14 -4.48 0.13
CA THR A 47 10.97 -5.32 -0.13
C THR A 47 9.73 -4.46 -0.37
N ALA A 48 9.57 -3.39 0.42
CA ALA A 48 8.46 -2.45 0.28
C ALA A 48 8.43 -1.74 -1.07
N VAL A 49 9.57 -1.22 -1.55
CA VAL A 49 9.63 -0.52 -2.84
C VAL A 49 9.42 -1.49 -4.00
N ILE A 50 9.93 -2.73 -3.92
CA ILE A 50 9.68 -3.74 -4.95
C ILE A 50 8.18 -4.10 -5.01
N PHE A 51 7.55 -4.30 -3.85
CA PHE A 51 6.10 -4.49 -3.78
C PHE A 51 5.34 -3.28 -4.32
N GLY A 52 5.69 -2.07 -3.88
CA GLY A 52 5.06 -0.82 -4.30
C GLY A 52 5.17 -0.56 -5.80
N ALA A 53 6.31 -0.86 -6.41
CA ALA A 53 6.48 -0.79 -7.86
C ALA A 53 5.60 -1.81 -8.58
N THR A 54 5.54 -3.04 -8.09
CA THR A 54 4.67 -4.09 -8.66
C THR A 54 3.20 -3.73 -8.54
N ALA A 55 2.79 -3.19 -7.39
CA ALA A 55 1.43 -2.71 -7.15
C ALA A 55 1.11 -1.49 -8.02
N GLU A 56 2.03 -0.54 -8.18
CA GLU A 56 1.82 0.63 -9.06
C GLU A 56 1.64 0.19 -10.52
N LEU A 57 2.39 -0.80 -10.99
CA LEU A 57 2.17 -1.40 -12.33
C LEU A 57 0.79 -2.04 -12.45
N ALA A 58 0.31 -2.72 -11.40
CA ALA A 58 -1.00 -3.36 -11.40
C ALA A 58 -2.17 -2.35 -11.29
N PHE A 59 -1.96 -1.24 -10.59
CA PHE A 59 -2.94 -0.17 -10.43
C PHE A 59 -2.79 0.96 -11.47
N MET A 60 -1.84 0.85 -12.40
CA MET A 60 -1.70 1.80 -13.50
C MET A 60 -2.98 1.81 -14.34
N GLY A 61 -3.62 2.97 -14.43
CA GLY A 61 -4.92 3.16 -15.09
C GLY A 61 -6.09 3.38 -14.14
N PHE A 62 -5.94 3.08 -12.84
CA PHE A 62 -6.98 3.28 -11.82
C PHE A 62 -6.84 4.60 -11.03
N GLY A 63 -6.03 5.54 -11.52
CA GLY A 63 -5.64 6.75 -10.78
C GLY A 63 -6.68 7.88 -10.70
N VAL A 64 -7.76 7.82 -11.50
CA VAL A 64 -8.85 8.81 -11.47
C VAL A 64 -10.13 8.10 -11.91
N GLY A 65 -11.08 7.89 -11.01
CA GLY A 65 -12.38 7.32 -11.37
C GLY A 65 -13.17 8.29 -12.25
N PRO A 66 -13.51 7.95 -13.51
CA PRO A 66 -14.40 8.79 -14.30
C PRO A 66 -15.81 8.75 -13.68
N GLY A 67 -16.40 9.93 -13.43
CA GLY A 67 -17.85 10.09 -13.29
C GLY A 67 -18.54 9.23 -12.22
N GLY A 68 -17.97 9.10 -11.02
CA GLY A 68 -18.61 8.40 -9.90
C GLY A 68 -18.38 6.88 -9.84
N SER A 69 -17.57 6.33 -10.76
CA SER A 69 -16.98 5.00 -10.55
C SER A 69 -15.84 5.11 -9.55
N THR A 70 -15.86 4.28 -8.49
CA THR A 70 -14.73 4.12 -7.57
C THR A 70 -13.87 2.96 -8.08
N PRO A 71 -12.80 3.23 -8.88
CA PRO A 71 -11.87 2.20 -9.26
C PRO A 71 -11.23 1.55 -8.01
N PRO A 72 -10.71 0.32 -8.11
CA PRO A 72 -10.02 -0.35 -7.01
C PRO A 72 -8.98 0.57 -6.37
N ASN A 73 -9.10 0.81 -5.06
CA ASN A 73 -8.26 1.74 -4.34
C ASN A 73 -6.93 1.07 -3.97
N PRO A 74 -5.78 1.60 -4.42
CA PRO A 74 -4.46 1.05 -4.09
C PRO A 74 -4.09 1.17 -2.60
N LEU A 75 -4.85 1.90 -1.78
CA LEU A 75 -4.54 2.13 -0.37
C LEU A 75 -4.59 0.86 0.49
N GLY A 76 -5.66 0.08 0.40
CA GLY A 76 -5.79 -1.17 1.14
C GLY A 76 -4.68 -2.17 0.79
N PRO A 77 -4.50 -2.52 -0.49
CA PRO A 77 -3.42 -3.39 -0.96
C PRO A 77 -2.03 -2.83 -0.69
N GLY A 78 -1.85 -1.52 -0.83
CA GLY A 78 -0.59 -0.82 -0.58
C GLY A 78 -0.12 -0.96 0.86
N ILE A 79 -1.03 -0.92 1.83
CA ILE A 79 -0.68 -1.09 3.26
C ILE A 79 -0.58 -2.57 3.61
N VAL A 80 -1.67 -3.32 3.42
CA VAL A 80 -1.78 -4.71 3.88
C VAL A 80 -0.81 -5.61 3.09
N GLY A 81 -0.71 -5.41 1.79
CA GLY A 81 0.20 -6.17 0.93
C GLY A 81 1.67 -5.87 1.23
N THR A 82 2.03 -4.61 1.53
CA THR A 82 3.41 -4.28 1.96
C THR A 82 3.74 -4.93 3.31
N ILE A 83 2.81 -4.90 4.28
CA ILE A 83 2.98 -5.59 5.56
C ILE A 83 3.18 -7.09 5.31
N MET A 84 2.33 -7.73 4.50
CA MET A 84 2.45 -9.15 4.18
C MET A 84 3.78 -9.49 3.50
N ALA A 85 4.21 -8.68 2.53
CA ALA A 85 5.47 -8.85 1.81
C ALA A 85 6.68 -8.78 2.75
N ILE A 86 6.65 -7.92 3.77
CA ILE A 86 7.73 -7.76 4.75
C ILE A 86 7.67 -8.83 5.86
N SER A 87 6.45 -9.19 6.29
CA SER A 87 6.26 -10.02 7.49
C SER A 87 6.36 -11.51 7.24
N MET A 88 6.00 -11.94 6.04
CA MET A 88 5.88 -13.34 5.67
C MET A 88 7.15 -13.79 4.94
N ASP A 89 7.98 -14.58 5.62
CA ASP A 89 9.18 -15.15 5.01
C ASP A 89 8.83 -15.93 3.74
N LYS A 90 9.60 -15.68 2.67
CA LYS A 90 9.50 -16.32 1.34
C LYS A 90 8.25 -15.97 0.52
N LEU A 91 7.47 -14.96 0.91
CA LEU A 91 6.38 -14.48 0.06
C LEU A 91 6.92 -13.57 -1.04
N SER A 92 6.67 -13.91 -2.31
CA SER A 92 7.05 -13.04 -3.42
C SER A 92 6.17 -11.77 -3.43
N PRO A 93 6.69 -10.61 -3.87
CA PRO A 93 5.89 -9.39 -3.98
C PRO A 93 4.61 -9.55 -4.82
N GLY A 94 4.66 -10.37 -5.88
CA GLY A 94 3.48 -10.71 -6.68
C GLY A 94 2.45 -11.55 -5.93
N ALA A 95 2.89 -12.52 -5.12
CA ALA A 95 1.97 -13.30 -4.29
C ALA A 95 1.32 -12.44 -3.19
N ALA A 96 2.10 -11.55 -2.56
CA ALA A 96 1.57 -10.57 -1.61
C ALA A 96 0.52 -9.65 -2.27
N LEU A 97 0.76 -9.24 -3.52
CA LEU A 97 -0.17 -8.39 -4.25
C LEU A 97 -1.50 -9.11 -4.46
N THR A 98 -1.46 -10.36 -4.94
CA THR A 98 -2.66 -11.19 -5.15
C THR A 98 -3.44 -11.39 -3.85
N LEU A 99 -2.76 -11.66 -2.73
CA LEU A 99 -3.40 -11.82 -1.42
C LEU A 99 -4.02 -10.52 -0.91
N SER A 100 -3.43 -9.39 -1.26
CA SER A 100 -3.88 -8.06 -0.83
C SER A 100 -4.95 -7.44 -1.73
N TYR A 101 -5.20 -8.02 -2.92
CA TYR A 101 -6.13 -7.48 -3.90
C TYR A 101 -7.59 -7.32 -3.41
N PRO A 102 -8.15 -8.23 -2.58
CA PRO A 102 -9.50 -8.05 -2.04
C PRO A 102 -9.66 -6.75 -1.22
N PHE A 103 -8.58 -6.25 -0.61
CA PHE A 103 -8.59 -4.99 0.13
C PHE A 103 -8.66 -3.74 -0.76
N ALA A 104 -8.58 -3.90 -2.09
CA ALA A 104 -8.74 -2.79 -3.05
C ALA A 104 -10.20 -2.40 -3.27
N ILE A 105 -11.15 -3.29 -2.94
CA ILE A 105 -12.58 -3.17 -3.29
C ILE A 105 -13.42 -2.78 -2.06
N VAL A 106 -12.77 -2.65 -0.89
CA VAL A 106 -13.39 -2.26 0.38
C VAL A 106 -13.40 -0.74 0.52
#